data_AF-A0A7V4AVH4-F1
#
_entry.id   AF-A0A7V4AVH4-F1
#
_cell.length_a   1.000
_cell.length_b   1.000
_cell.length_c   1.000
_cell.angle_alpha   90.00
_cell.angle_beta   90.00
_cell.angle_gamma   90.00
#
_symmetry.space_group_name_H-M   'P 1'
#
loop_
_entity.id
_entity.type
_entity.pdbx_description
1 polymer ?
#
loop_
_entity_poly.entity_id
_entity_poly.type
_entity_poly.pdbx_seq_one_letter_code
_entity_poly.pdbx_strand_id
1 'polypeptide(L)'
;MPAPSAAQAMSILRDPGYFVWYVIPIFVIVIYIYAVEIERRNWNVLFAGLALWGMDWFNEIWNALIFHFTQHAPAWGAPGQTAYLILIGLNIEISLMFAIMGIATAKMLPQDKSMKILGLP
;
A
#
# COMPACT_ATOMS: atom_id res chain seq x y z
N MET A 1 -20.26 -15.85 -13.08
CA MET A 1 -20.00 -14.55 -13.73
C MET A 1 -19.40 -13.62 -12.67
N PRO A 2 -18.38 -12.82 -13.01
CA PRO A 2 -17.80 -11.87 -12.07
C PRO A 2 -18.85 -10.83 -11.65
N ALA A 3 -18.75 -10.36 -10.41
CA ALA A 3 -19.54 -9.23 -9.94
C ALA A 3 -19.29 -7.99 -10.83
N PRO A 4 -20.28 -7.10 -11.03
CA PRO A 4 -20.13 -5.94 -11.91
C PRO A 4 -18.91 -5.07 -11.59
N SER A 5 -18.61 -4.87 -10.30
CA SER A 5 -17.43 -4.16 -9.83
C SER A 5 -16.13 -4.90 -10.17
N ALA A 6 -16.09 -6.22 -10.00
CA ALA A 6 -14.92 -7.02 -10.37
C ALA A 6 -14.68 -6.99 -11.89
N ALA A 7 -15.74 -7.01 -12.70
CA ALA A 7 -15.63 -6.86 -14.15
C ALA A 7 -15.08 -5.48 -14.54
N GLN A 8 -15.50 -4.41 -13.87
CA GLN A 8 -14.97 -3.06 -14.08
C GLN A 8 -13.50 -2.92 -13.65
N ALA A 9 -13.12 -3.49 -12.50
CA ALA A 9 -11.72 -3.49 -12.06
C ALA A 9 -10.83 -4.26 -13.05
N MET A 10 -11.33 -5.37 -13.60
CA MET A 10 -10.63 -6.14 -14.63
C MET A 10 -10.45 -5.38 -15.94
N SER A 11 -11.39 -4.49 -16.33
CA SER A 11 -11.24 -3.73 -17.57
C SER A 11 -10.16 -2.65 -17.52
N ILE A 12 -9.74 -2.23 -16.33
CA ILE A 12 -8.72 -1.18 -16.12
C ILE A 12 -7.41 -1.73 -15.53
N LEU A 13 -7.34 -3.05 -15.28
CA LEU A 13 -6.22 -3.67 -14.59
C LEU A 13 -4.94 -3.55 -15.41
N ARG A 14 -3.92 -2.91 -14.83
CA ARG A 14 -2.59 -2.68 -15.43
C ARG A 14 -2.63 -1.94 -16.77
N ASP A 15 -3.65 -1.12 -16.97
CA ASP A 15 -3.75 -0.26 -18.15
C ASP A 15 -2.96 1.05 -17.90
N PRO A 16 -1.89 1.34 -18.68
CA PRO A 16 -1.11 2.56 -18.54
C PRO A 16 -1.91 3.85 -18.79
N GLY A 17 -3.05 3.78 -19.50
CA GLY A 17 -3.93 4.93 -19.73
C GLY A 17 -4.56 5.50 -18.46
N TYR A 18 -4.56 4.73 -17.37
CA TYR A 18 -5.03 5.15 -16.05
C TYR A 18 -3.89 5.64 -15.13
N PHE A 19 -2.68 5.79 -15.65
CA PHE A 19 -1.59 6.43 -14.91
C PHE A 19 -1.84 7.94 -14.82
N VAL A 20 -1.63 8.52 -13.64
CA VAL A 20 -1.83 9.95 -13.40
C VAL A 20 -0.54 10.62 -12.97
N TRP A 21 -0.25 11.80 -13.52
CA TRP A 21 1.02 12.50 -13.35
C TRP A 21 1.38 12.86 -11.91
N TYR A 22 0.41 13.03 -11.00
CA TYR A 22 0.68 13.32 -9.59
C TYR A 22 1.40 12.16 -8.87
N VAL A 23 1.43 10.96 -9.44
CA VAL A 23 2.20 9.83 -8.89
C VAL A 23 3.69 10.14 -8.85
N ILE A 24 4.21 10.91 -9.80
CA ILE A 24 5.64 11.26 -9.90
C ILE A 24 6.12 12.06 -8.69
N PRO A 25 5.51 13.21 -8.31
CA PRO A 25 5.94 13.93 -7.12
C PRO A 25 5.79 13.11 -5.83
N ILE A 26 4.73 12.29 -5.70
CA ILE A 26 4.58 11.39 -4.55
C ILE A 26 5.73 10.37 -4.49
N PHE A 27 6.10 9.79 -5.63
CA PHE A 27 7.20 8.83 -5.71
C PHE A 27 8.54 9.47 -5.29
N VAL A 28 8.81 10.71 -5.72
CA VAL A 28 10.00 11.45 -5.29
C VAL A 28 9.99 11.68 -3.77
N ILE A 29 8.84 11.99 -3.18
CA ILE A 29 8.68 12.13 -1.72
C ILE A 29 9.01 10.81 -1.01
N VAL A 30 8.51 9.66 -1.52
CA VAL A 30 8.84 8.34 -0.97
C VAL A 30 10.35 8.12 -0.98
N ILE A 31 11.02 8.32 -2.12
CA ILE A 31 12.48 8.17 -2.22
C ILE A 31 13.19 9.06 -1.19
N TYR A 32 12.80 10.33 -1.09
CA TYR A 32 13.41 11.27 -0.16
C TYR A 32 13.25 10.81 1.30
N ILE A 33 12.06 10.37 1.72
CA ILE A 33 11.81 9.88 3.08
C ILE A 33 12.73 8.70 3.42
N TYR A 34 12.84 7.72 2.52
CA TYR A 34 13.69 6.55 2.74
C TYR A 34 15.18 6.93 2.71
N ALA A 35 15.60 7.84 1.83
CA ALA A 35 16.97 8.35 1.79
C ALA A 35 17.36 9.01 3.13
N VAL A 36 16.46 9.81 3.73
CA VAL A 36 16.68 10.44 5.04
C VAL A 36 16.83 9.39 6.15
N GLU A 37 16.04 8.31 6.14
CA GLU A 37 16.18 7.24 7.14
C GLU A 37 17.50 6.46 6.98
N ILE A 38 17.94 6.24 5.73
CA ILE A 38 19.24 5.62 5.43
C ILE A 38 20.39 6.52 5.88
N GLU A 39 20.33 7.82 5.59
CA GLU A 39 21.33 8.81 6.01
C GLU A 39 21.47 8.84 7.54
N ARG A 40 20.34 8.81 8.25
CA ARG A 40 20.29 8.74 9.73
C ARG A 40 20.63 7.37 10.30
N ARG A 41 20.86 6.37 9.44
CA ARG A 41 21.09 4.95 9.81
C ARG A 41 19.97 4.39 10.69
N ASN A 42 18.74 4.87 10.51
CA ASN A 42 17.59 4.46 11.30
C ASN A 42 16.92 3.21 10.71
N TRP A 43 17.67 2.11 10.75
CA TRP A 43 17.26 0.84 10.15
C TRP A 43 15.97 0.28 10.75
N ASN A 44 15.72 0.54 12.04
CA ASN A 44 14.50 0.08 12.72
C ASN A 44 13.24 0.67 12.07
N VAL A 45 13.23 1.99 11.85
CA VAL A 45 12.10 2.67 11.20
C VAL A 45 12.00 2.27 9.73
N LEU A 46 13.14 2.18 9.02
CA LEU A 46 13.17 1.74 7.63
C LEU A 46 12.52 0.36 7.46
N PHE A 47 12.94 -0.63 8.24
CA PHE A 47 12.41 -1.99 8.14
C PHE A 47 10.97 -2.08 8.66
N ALA A 48 10.59 -1.33 9.69
CA ALA A 48 9.20 -1.25 10.13
C ALA A 48 8.30 -0.68 9.03
N GLY A 49 8.76 0.34 8.31
CA GLY A 49 8.05 0.91 7.18
C GLY A 49 7.88 -0.07 6.02
N LEU A 50 8.97 -0.74 5.63
CA LEU A 50 8.94 -1.79 4.61
C LEU A 50 8.07 -2.99 5.03
N ALA A 51 8.02 -3.33 6.31
CA ALA A 51 7.17 -4.41 6.81
C ALA A 51 5.69 -4.06 6.66
N LEU A 52 5.27 -2.83 7.01
CA LEU A 52 3.88 -2.41 6.83
C LEU A 52 3.50 -2.35 5.35
N TRP A 53 4.38 -1.79 4.51
CA TRP A 53 4.18 -1.78 3.05
C TRP A 53 4.13 -3.20 2.46
N GLY A 54 5.00 -4.10 2.92
CA GLY A 54 4.99 -5.49 2.49
C GLY A 54 3.73 -6.25 2.94
N MET A 55 3.17 -5.91 4.10
CA MET A 55 1.90 -6.48 4.58
C MET A 55 0.73 -6.07 3.68
N ASP A 56 0.71 -4.84 3.17
CA ASP A 56 -0.27 -4.39 2.19
C ASP A 56 -0.19 -5.22 0.90
N TRP A 57 1.01 -5.41 0.36
CA TRP A 57 1.23 -6.28 -0.81
C TRP A 57 0.80 -7.73 -0.55
N PHE A 58 1.16 -8.29 0.61
CA PHE A 58 0.70 -9.61 0.99
C PHE A 58 -0.82 -9.69 0.98
N ASN A 59 -1.48 -8.68 1.55
CA ASN A 59 -2.94 -8.60 1.60
C ASN A 59 -3.57 -8.61 0.21
N GLU A 60 -3.01 -7.83 -0.70
CA GLU A 60 -3.55 -7.68 -2.04
C GLU A 60 -3.25 -8.88 -2.94
N ILE A 61 -2.17 -9.62 -2.69
CA ILE A 61 -1.87 -10.88 -3.38
C ILE A 61 -2.92 -11.94 -3.01
N TRP A 62 -3.19 -12.18 -1.73
CA TRP A 62 -4.20 -13.20 -1.38
C TRP A 62 -5.61 -12.77 -1.82
N ASN A 63 -5.93 -11.48 -1.73
CA ASN A 63 -7.17 -10.91 -2.26
C ASN A 63 -7.33 -11.20 -3.77
N ALA A 64 -6.26 -11.00 -4.55
CA ALA A 64 -6.24 -11.33 -5.97
C ALA A 64 -6.33 -12.85 -6.23
N LEU A 65 -5.72 -13.69 -5.39
CA LEU A 65 -5.85 -15.15 -5.48
C LEU A 65 -7.29 -15.60 -5.21
N ILE A 66 -7.98 -15.01 -4.24
CA ILE A 66 -9.41 -15.29 -4.02
C ILE A 66 -10.22 -15.00 -5.28
N PHE A 67 -10.01 -13.85 -5.90
CA PHE A 67 -10.70 -13.54 -7.15
C PHE A 67 -10.33 -14.54 -8.26
N HIS A 68 -9.05 -14.91 -8.38
CA HIS A 68 -8.57 -15.87 -9.37
C HIS A 68 -9.20 -17.26 -9.23
N PHE A 69 -9.41 -17.75 -8.01
CA PHE A 69 -10.01 -19.07 -7.81
C PHE A 69 -11.55 -19.05 -7.78
N THR A 70 -12.16 -18.00 -7.24
CA THR A 70 -13.63 -17.91 -7.15
C THR A 70 -14.30 -17.43 -8.43
N GLN A 71 -13.58 -16.65 -9.25
CA GLN A 71 -14.09 -16.03 -10.49
C GLN A 71 -15.39 -15.22 -10.28
N HIS A 72 -15.62 -14.77 -9.03
CA HIS A 72 -16.84 -14.06 -8.63
C HIS A 72 -16.51 -12.64 -8.14
N ALA A 73 -15.83 -12.50 -7.01
CA ALA A 73 -15.44 -11.20 -6.47
C ALA A 73 -14.16 -11.33 -5.63
N PRO A 74 -13.29 -10.31 -5.63
CA PRO A 74 -12.25 -10.20 -4.60
C PRO A 74 -12.89 -9.91 -3.24
N ALA A 75 -12.13 -10.08 -2.15
CA ALA A 75 -12.57 -9.71 -0.81
C ALA A 75 -12.84 -8.20 -0.71
N TRP A 76 -12.03 -7.40 -1.41
CA TRP A 76 -12.28 -5.99 -1.69
C TRP A 76 -11.62 -5.60 -3.03
N GLY A 77 -12.05 -4.51 -3.64
CA GLY A 77 -11.52 -4.09 -4.94
C GLY A 77 -11.62 -2.59 -5.16
N ALA A 78 -10.85 -2.10 -6.13
CA ALA A 78 -10.83 -0.71 -6.54
C ALA A 78 -11.35 -0.56 -7.98
N PRO A 79 -12.68 -0.60 -8.22
CA PRO A 79 -13.26 -0.66 -9.57
C PRO A 79 -13.32 0.71 -10.31
N GLY A 80 -12.96 1.82 -9.67
CA GLY A 80 -13.12 3.19 -10.21
C GLY A 80 -11.87 3.79 -10.88
N GLN A 81 -11.98 5.02 -11.40
CA GLN A 81 -10.88 5.69 -12.13
C GLN A 81 -9.76 6.08 -11.17
N THR A 82 -8.59 5.45 -11.30
CA THR A 82 -7.68 5.36 -10.16
C THR A 82 -6.24 5.21 -10.62
N ALA A 83 -5.29 5.87 -9.95
CA ALA A 83 -3.89 5.89 -10.34
C ALA A 83 -3.33 4.47 -10.48
N TYR A 84 -3.22 4.00 -11.72
CA TYR A 84 -2.68 2.71 -12.16
C TYR A 84 -2.95 1.50 -11.23
N LEU A 85 -3.96 0.71 -11.57
CA LEU A 85 -4.33 -0.51 -10.86
C LEU A 85 -3.30 -1.63 -11.12
N ILE A 86 -2.60 -2.09 -10.08
CA ILE A 86 -1.55 -3.12 -10.12
C ILE A 86 -2.15 -4.53 -9.89
N LEU A 87 -2.98 -4.65 -8.85
CA LEU A 87 -3.79 -5.81 -8.49
C LEU A 87 -5.24 -5.35 -8.32
N ILE A 88 -6.19 -6.28 -8.31
CA ILE A 88 -7.63 -5.95 -8.31
C ILE A 88 -8.08 -5.05 -7.14
N GLY A 89 -7.34 -5.04 -6.03
CA GLY A 89 -7.51 -4.11 -4.91
C GLY A 89 -6.36 -3.12 -4.68
N LEU A 90 -5.23 -3.25 -5.41
CA LEU A 90 -4.04 -2.41 -5.21
C LEU A 90 -3.80 -1.48 -6.39
N ASN A 91 -3.84 -0.17 -6.14
CA ASN A 91 -3.39 0.84 -7.09
C ASN A 91 -2.03 1.42 -6.66
N ILE A 92 -1.35 2.14 -7.56
CA ILE A 92 0.00 2.67 -7.25
C ILE A 92 -0.02 3.72 -6.15
N GLU A 93 -1.08 4.52 -6.07
CA GLU A 93 -1.24 5.56 -5.05
C GLU A 93 -1.33 4.98 -3.64
N ILE A 94 -2.12 3.93 -3.45
CA ILE A 94 -2.27 3.18 -2.19
C ILE A 94 -0.92 2.57 -1.80
N SER A 95 -0.23 1.93 -2.75
CA SER A 95 1.10 1.36 -2.50
C SER A 95 2.11 2.43 -2.03
N LEU A 96 2.15 3.60 -2.68
CA LEU A 96 3.03 4.70 -2.26
C LEU A 96 2.60 5.32 -0.93
N MET A 97 1.28 5.43 -0.69
CA MET A 97 0.73 5.89 0.59
C MET A 97 1.17 4.97 1.74
N PHE A 98 1.09 3.65 1.58
CA PHE A 98 1.57 2.69 2.58
C PHE A 98 3.08 2.75 2.79
N ALA A 99 3.85 3.01 1.74
CA ALA A 99 5.30 3.20 1.86
C ALA A 99 5.64 4.41 2.76
N ILE A 100 4.86 5.50 2.70
CA ILE A 100 5.00 6.67 3.58
C ILE A 100 4.43 6.37 4.97
N MET A 101 3.23 5.80 5.04
CA MET A 101 2.51 5.49 6.28
C MET A 101 3.33 4.56 7.19
N GLY A 102 4.03 3.58 6.62
CA GLY A 102 4.90 2.69 7.38
C GLY A 102 6.00 3.43 8.13
N ILE A 103 6.68 4.38 7.47
CA ILE A 103 7.70 5.20 8.11
C ILE A 103 7.07 6.16 9.13
N ALA A 104 5.95 6.79 8.78
CA ALA A 104 5.27 7.74 9.65
C ALA A 104 4.81 7.08 10.96
N THR A 105 4.12 5.94 10.87
CA THR A 105 3.63 5.17 12.02
C THR A 105 4.78 4.66 12.88
N ALA A 106 5.85 4.13 12.28
CA ALA A 106 7.04 3.70 13.01
C ALA A 106 7.72 4.84 13.79
N LYS A 107 7.69 6.07 13.27
CA LYS A 107 8.21 7.26 13.97
C LYS A 107 7.30 7.77 15.08
N MET A 108 6.00 7.50 15.00
CA MET A 108 5.03 7.88 16.03
C MET A 108 5.07 6.95 17.25
N LEU A 109 5.75 5.80 17.15
CA LEU A 109 5.91 4.91 18.29
C LEU A 109 6.75 5.59 19.40
N PRO A 110 6.36 5.41 20.68
CA PRO A 110 7.17 5.86 21.80
C PRO A 110 8.59 5.28 21.74
N GLN A 111 9.57 6.08 22.14
CA GLN A 111 10.96 5.62 22.27
C GLN A 111 11.12 4.58 23.39
N ASP A 112 10.35 4.77 24.47
CA ASP A 112 10.26 3.81 25.56
C ASP A 112 9.26 2.70 25.20
N LYS A 113 9.81 1.51 24.95
CA LYS A 113 9.04 0.31 24.61
C LYS A 113 8.17 -0.22 25.75
N SER A 114 8.35 0.30 26.96
CA SER A 114 7.54 -0.04 28.14
C SER A 114 6.52 1.04 28.50
N MET A 115 6.47 2.12 27.72
CA MET A 115 5.55 3.23 27.95
C MET A 115 4.10 2.77 27.78
N LYS A 116 3.33 2.88 28.86
CA LYS A 116 1.90 2.61 28.81
C LYS A 116 1.13 3.82 28.29
N ILE A 117 0.31 3.65 27.27
CA ILE A 117 -0.61 4.66 26.76
C ILE A 117 -2.01 4.32 27.29
N LEU A 118 -2.57 5.21 28.12
CA LEU A 118 -3.89 5.00 28.77
C LEU A 118 -3.99 3.70 29.59
N GLY A 119 -2.86 3.26 30.17
CA GLY A 119 -2.79 2.03 30.99
C GLY A 119 -2.59 0.74 30.20
N LEU A 120 -2.63 0.80 28.86
CA LEU A 120 -2.29 -0.31 27.99
C LEU A 120 -0.79 -0.25 27.64
N PRO A 121 -0.08 -1.39 27.64
CA PRO A 121 1.31 -1.46 27.17
C PRO A 121 1.43 -1.18 25.67
#